data_AF-A0A3D1SZ41-F1
#
_entry.id   AF-A0A3D1SZ41-F1
#
_cell.length_a   1.000
_cell.length_b   1.000
_cell.length_c   1.000
_cell.angle_alpha   90.00
_cell.angle_beta   90.00
_cell.angle_gamma   90.00
#
_symmetry.space_group_name_H-M   'P 1'
#
loop_
_entity.id
_entity.type
_entity.pdbx_description
1 polymer ?
#
loop_
_entity_poly.entity_id
_entity_poly.type
_entity_poly.pdbx_seq_one_letter_code
_entity_poly.pdbx_strand_id
1 'polypeptide(L)'
;IYFFERHFHSKKCTQIIERIFTYNAEPDGAGLMINTEELERLSEDERDVLEAAIAPSVNPLKKMSSYLRYSDDFEQQQHGILSSFLLTKKLWFFKNIPFAYEKAEEVNRQHVDLHKVFAGTTILSAIADHTSDGFRIKAINNPSALLAVVDELEEFSRISRANQNRQYINQFCRTDLYNNDNWLCIDFIFDNPEITSLNPEKAFRGRCKRFLSLFDIPELDESIKIRLRCLSQLPDNRSEYVLEISKNYANIVVNGVEQDIPQYLQSRHFYAKDELGS
;
A
#
# COMPACT_ATOMS: atom_id res chain seq x y z
N ILE A 1 17.72 16.38 4.11
CA ILE A 1 19.18 16.48 3.86
C ILE A 1 19.60 15.12 3.32
N TYR A 2 19.66 14.94 2.01
CA TYR A 2 20.09 13.68 1.40
C TYR A 2 21.58 13.75 1.16
N PHE A 3 22.34 13.00 1.97
CA PHE A 3 23.74 12.73 1.72
C PHE A 3 23.84 11.82 0.50
N PHE A 4 24.64 12.24 -0.49
CA PHE A 4 25.19 11.36 -1.50
C PHE A 4 26.11 10.34 -0.80
N GLU A 5 25.55 9.28 -0.24
CA GLU A 5 26.33 8.06 0.02
C GLU A 5 26.54 7.36 -1.32
N ARG A 6 27.57 7.81 -2.05
CA ARG A 6 28.16 7.04 -3.15
C ARG A 6 29.50 6.51 -2.68
N HIS A 7 29.50 5.23 -2.31
CA HIS A 7 30.71 4.43 -2.23
C HIS A 7 31.41 4.44 -3.60
N PHE A 8 32.72 4.74 -3.56
CA PHE A 8 33.66 4.90 -4.69
C PHE A 8 33.59 6.22 -5.48
N HIS A 9 34.02 7.33 -4.86
CA HIS A 9 34.62 8.43 -5.61
C HIS A 9 36.09 8.57 -5.21
N SER A 10 37.00 8.22 -6.13
CA SER A 10 38.41 8.59 -5.98
C SER A 10 38.52 10.12 -5.95
N LYS A 11 39.48 10.67 -5.20
CA LYS A 11 39.74 12.13 -5.14
C LYS A 11 39.85 12.78 -6.53
N LYS A 12 40.32 12.00 -7.51
CA LYS A 12 40.44 12.37 -8.93
C LYS A 12 39.07 12.58 -9.59
N CYS A 13 38.08 11.73 -9.29
CA CYS A 13 36.72 11.82 -9.85
C CYS A 13 35.99 13.08 -9.38
N THR A 14 36.08 13.42 -8.08
CA THR A 14 35.48 14.64 -7.53
C THR A 14 36.06 15.90 -8.17
N GLN A 15 37.38 15.94 -8.36
CA GLN A 15 38.06 17.08 -9.01
C GLN A 15 37.65 17.25 -10.47
N ILE A 16 37.43 16.16 -11.20
CA ILE A 16 36.96 16.21 -12.59
C ILE A 16 35.52 16.75 -12.65
N ILE A 17 34.64 16.29 -11.75
CA ILE A 17 33.24 16.74 -11.69
C ILE A 17 33.17 18.24 -11.34
N GLU A 18 33.94 18.72 -10.37
CA GLU A 18 33.97 20.14 -9.96
C GLU A 18 34.52 21.07 -11.06
N ARG A 19 35.43 20.58 -11.90
CA ARG A 19 35.95 21.34 -13.06
C ARG A 19 34.92 21.50 -14.17
N ILE A 20 34.09 20.48 -14.37
CA ILE A 20 33.14 20.41 -15.49
C ILE A 20 31.79 21.00 -15.12
N PHE A 21 31.30 20.71 -13.92
CA PHE A 21 29.99 21.13 -13.45
C PHE A 21 30.14 22.21 -12.39
N THR A 22 29.82 23.45 -12.77
CA THR A 22 29.82 24.60 -11.86
C THR A 22 28.39 25.00 -11.55
N TYR A 23 28.10 25.27 -10.28
CA TYR A 23 26.77 25.72 -9.87
C TYR A 23 26.80 27.23 -9.65
N ASN A 24 26.02 27.99 -10.41
CA ASN A 24 25.87 29.41 -10.18
C ASN A 24 24.71 29.65 -9.22
N ALA A 25 24.99 30.28 -8.07
CA ALA A 25 24.04 30.43 -6.97
C ALA A 25 23.25 31.76 -6.99
N GLU A 26 23.35 32.53 -8.09
CA GLU A 26 22.66 33.81 -8.20
C GLU A 26 21.13 33.67 -8.30
N PRO A 27 20.36 34.54 -7.64
CA PRO A 27 18.91 34.38 -7.44
C PRO A 27 18.07 34.44 -8.73
N ASP A 28 18.57 35.07 -9.79
CA ASP A 28 17.86 35.21 -11.08
C ASP A 28 18.29 34.18 -12.15
N GLY A 29 19.15 33.23 -11.79
CA GLY A 29 19.75 32.30 -12.76
C GLY A 29 20.38 31.05 -12.14
N ALA A 30 19.82 30.55 -11.03
CA ALA A 30 20.31 29.34 -10.38
C ALA A 30 20.29 28.16 -11.35
N GLY A 31 21.47 27.71 -11.76
CA GLY A 31 21.62 26.74 -12.84
C GLY A 31 22.94 26.00 -12.77
N LEU A 32 22.88 24.71 -13.09
CA LEU A 32 24.07 23.90 -13.35
C LEU A 32 24.66 24.34 -14.69
N MET A 33 25.87 24.87 -14.67
CA MET A 33 26.63 25.21 -15.86
C MET A 33 27.63 24.10 -16.17
N ILE A 34 27.75 23.78 -17.45
CA ILE A 34 28.74 22.81 -17.96
C ILE A 34 29.86 23.62 -18.62
N ASN A 35 31.08 23.46 -18.12
CA ASN A 35 32.26 24.05 -18.72
C ASN A 35 32.69 23.22 -19.93
N THR A 36 32.21 23.61 -21.11
CA THR A 36 32.47 22.92 -22.39
C THR A 36 33.95 22.93 -22.78
N GLU A 37 34.71 23.98 -22.42
CA GLU A 37 36.15 24.04 -22.71
C GLU A 37 36.95 23.03 -21.90
N GLU A 38 36.63 22.88 -20.61
CA GLU A 38 37.26 21.89 -19.74
C GLU A 38 36.84 20.46 -20.11
N LEU A 39 35.60 20.28 -20.57
CA LEU A 39 35.12 19.00 -21.10
C LEU A 39 35.90 18.55 -22.35
N GLU A 40 36.19 19.47 -23.27
CA GLU A 40 36.96 19.17 -24.48
C GLU A 40 38.42 18.84 -24.17
N ARG A 41 39.00 19.45 -23.13
CA ARG A 41 40.40 19.24 -22.69
C ARG A 41 40.64 17.96 -21.89
N LEU A 42 39.61 17.19 -21.56
CA LEU A 42 39.80 15.93 -20.83
C LEU A 42 40.60 14.92 -21.64
N SER A 43 41.60 14.31 -21.00
CA SER A 43 42.28 13.12 -21.52
C SER A 43 41.32 11.92 -21.64
N GLU A 44 41.65 10.91 -22.46
CA GLU A 44 40.82 9.69 -22.57
C GLU A 44 40.58 9.04 -21.21
N ASP A 45 41.62 8.90 -20.38
CA ASP A 45 41.49 8.36 -19.01
C ASP A 45 40.53 9.18 -18.13
N GLU A 46 40.50 10.51 -18.27
CA GLU A 46 39.59 11.37 -17.51
C GLU A 46 38.16 11.33 -18.06
N ARG A 47 37.99 11.14 -19.37
CA ARG A 47 36.68 10.92 -20.01
C ARG A 47 36.07 9.60 -19.55
N ASP A 48 36.85 8.53 -19.51
CA ASP A 48 36.38 7.22 -19.02
C ASP A 48 35.96 7.28 -17.54
N VAL A 49 36.74 7.99 -16.71
CA VAL A 49 36.41 8.21 -15.29
C VAL A 49 35.14 9.05 -15.13
N LEU A 50 34.97 10.09 -15.95
CA LEU A 50 33.77 10.92 -15.95
C LEU A 50 32.55 10.11 -16.39
N GLU A 51 32.66 9.36 -17.49
CA GLU A 51 31.60 8.54 -18.06
C GLU A 51 31.13 7.49 -17.05
N ALA A 52 32.05 6.80 -16.37
CA ALA A 52 31.72 5.87 -15.30
C ALA A 52 31.03 6.55 -14.09
N ALA A 53 31.40 7.79 -13.77
CA ALA A 53 30.84 8.51 -12.63
C ALA A 53 29.43 9.08 -12.87
N ILE A 54 29.16 9.49 -14.11
CA ILE A 54 27.84 9.98 -14.55
C ILE A 54 26.96 8.86 -15.10
N ALA A 55 27.52 7.66 -15.33
CA ALA A 55 26.77 6.50 -15.77
C ALA A 55 25.58 6.27 -14.83
N PRO A 56 24.36 6.17 -15.37
CA PRO A 56 23.19 5.94 -14.55
C PRO A 56 23.25 4.54 -13.92
N SER A 57 23.50 4.48 -12.63
CA SER A 57 23.39 3.24 -11.86
C SER A 57 21.93 2.93 -11.55
N VAL A 58 21.56 1.66 -11.68
CA VAL A 58 20.23 1.16 -11.32
C VAL A 58 20.34 0.48 -9.97
N ASN A 59 19.94 1.17 -8.91
CA ASN A 59 19.82 0.57 -7.58
C ASN A 59 18.34 0.30 -7.28
N PRO A 60 17.95 -0.93 -6.89
CA PRO A 60 16.61 -1.17 -6.38
C PRO A 60 16.43 -0.37 -5.09
N LEU A 61 15.56 0.63 -5.12
CA LEU A 61 15.24 1.42 -3.93
C LEU A 61 14.41 0.55 -2.96
N LYS A 62 15.09 -0.13 -2.04
CA LYS A 62 14.42 -0.87 -0.96
C LYS A 62 14.01 0.11 0.13
N LYS A 63 12.71 0.34 0.30
CA LYS A 63 12.21 1.02 1.50
C LYS A 63 12.45 0.10 2.70
N MET A 64 13.40 0.46 3.55
CA MET A 64 13.76 -0.33 4.74
C MET A 64 12.54 -0.61 5.63
N SER A 65 11.62 0.36 5.75
CA SER A 65 10.36 0.18 6.49
C SER A 65 9.49 -0.96 5.95
N SER A 66 9.34 -1.06 4.62
CA SER A 66 8.59 -2.16 3.99
C SER A 66 9.27 -3.51 4.21
N TYR A 67 10.61 -3.54 4.12
CA TYR A 67 11.38 -4.76 4.36
C TYR A 67 11.20 -5.27 5.80
N LEU A 68 11.38 -4.38 6.79
CA LEU A 68 11.23 -4.74 8.20
C LEU A 68 9.81 -5.21 8.52
N ARG A 69 8.79 -4.53 7.97
CA ARG A 69 7.39 -4.94 8.12
C ARG A 69 7.14 -6.35 7.58
N TYR A 70 7.58 -6.64 6.35
CA TYR A 70 7.38 -7.98 5.78
C TYR A 70 8.18 -9.06 6.51
N SER A 71 9.32 -8.71 7.11
CA SER A 71 10.08 -9.64 7.95
C SER A 71 9.31 -9.98 9.22
N ASP A 72 8.73 -8.98 9.89
CA ASP A 72 7.90 -9.17 11.08
C ASP A 72 6.61 -9.97 10.75
N ASP A 73 5.92 -9.63 9.65
CA ASP A 73 4.74 -10.38 9.18
C ASP A 73 5.07 -11.86 8.90
N PHE A 74 6.27 -12.14 8.37
CA PHE A 74 6.76 -13.49 8.13
C PHE A 74 7.04 -14.24 9.45
N GLU A 75 7.70 -13.59 10.41
CA GLU A 75 7.95 -14.16 11.74
C GLU A 75 6.64 -14.49 12.47
N GLN A 76 5.62 -13.65 12.31
CA GLN A 76 4.29 -13.81 12.89
C GLN A 76 3.37 -14.75 12.10
N GLN A 77 3.83 -15.31 10.96
CA GLN A 77 3.04 -16.20 10.08
C GLN A 77 1.75 -15.56 9.53
N GLN A 78 1.72 -14.24 9.37
CA GLN A 78 0.54 -13.51 8.88
C GLN A 78 0.26 -13.82 7.39
N HIS A 79 1.32 -14.09 6.61
CA HIS A 79 1.18 -14.59 5.25
C HIS A 79 0.83 -16.08 5.28
N GLY A 80 -0.46 -16.41 5.13
CA GLY A 80 -0.92 -17.80 5.06
C GLY A 80 -0.14 -18.65 4.03
N ILE A 81 -0.02 -19.96 4.30
CA ILE A 81 0.69 -20.94 3.44
C ILE A 81 0.27 -20.85 1.96
N LEU A 82 -1.00 -20.52 1.69
CA LEU A 82 -1.55 -20.37 0.35
C LEU A 82 -1.05 -19.09 -0.36
N SER A 83 -0.90 -17.99 0.38
CA SER A 83 -0.30 -16.74 -0.08
C SER A 83 1.16 -16.95 -0.47
N SER A 84 1.90 -17.67 0.36
CA SER A 84 3.29 -18.11 0.11
C SER A 84 3.41 -19.06 -1.10
N PHE A 85 2.42 -19.94 -1.30
CA PHE A 85 2.34 -20.81 -2.49
C PHE A 85 2.01 -20.04 -3.78
N LEU A 86 1.11 -19.07 -3.73
CA LEU A 86 0.79 -18.19 -4.88
C LEU A 86 1.97 -17.27 -5.21
N LEU A 87 2.67 -16.74 -4.19
CA LEU A 87 3.96 -16.08 -4.34
C LEU A 87 4.94 -17.01 -5.07
N THR A 88 5.04 -18.27 -4.66
CA THR A 88 5.93 -19.27 -5.28
C THR A 88 5.58 -19.56 -6.75
N LYS A 89 4.30 -19.66 -7.13
CA LYS A 89 3.90 -19.81 -8.53
C LYS A 89 4.12 -18.53 -9.35
N LYS A 90 3.99 -17.36 -8.74
CA LYS A 90 4.29 -16.07 -9.38
C LYS A 90 5.80 -15.80 -9.47
N LEU A 91 6.64 -16.40 -8.61
CA LEU A 91 8.11 -16.45 -8.79
C LEU A 91 8.50 -17.12 -10.13
N TRP A 92 7.63 -17.94 -10.73
CA TRP A 92 7.85 -18.51 -12.05
C TRP A 92 7.87 -17.45 -13.17
N PHE A 93 7.15 -16.33 -13.01
CA PHE A 93 7.27 -15.16 -13.89
C PHE A 93 8.68 -14.56 -13.83
N PHE A 94 9.29 -14.56 -12.64
CA PHE A 94 10.64 -14.03 -12.41
C PHE A 94 11.75 -15.00 -12.83
N LYS A 95 11.48 -16.32 -12.86
CA LYS A 95 12.43 -17.33 -13.38
C LYS A 95 12.83 -17.09 -14.84
N ASN A 96 11.97 -16.45 -15.63
CA ASN A 96 12.20 -16.16 -17.04
C ASN A 96 12.69 -14.73 -17.29
N ILE A 97 12.84 -13.91 -16.24
CA ILE A 97 13.55 -12.65 -16.39
C ILE A 97 15.04 -12.99 -16.31
N PRO A 98 15.87 -12.64 -17.31
CA PRO A 98 17.31 -12.90 -17.28
C PRO A 98 17.97 -11.99 -16.23
N PHE A 99 17.78 -12.29 -14.95
CA PHE A 99 18.43 -11.65 -13.81
C PHE A 99 19.43 -12.63 -13.22
N ALA A 100 20.60 -12.69 -13.83
CA ALA A 100 21.78 -13.29 -13.22
C ALA A 100 22.96 -12.36 -13.51
N TYR A 101 23.13 -11.34 -12.67
CA TYR A 101 24.36 -10.56 -12.64
C TYR A 101 25.07 -10.90 -11.33
N GLU A 102 26.28 -11.46 -11.43
CA GLU A 102 27.11 -11.81 -10.26
C GLU A 102 27.56 -10.57 -9.48
N LYS A 103 27.50 -9.38 -10.10
CA LYS A 103 27.84 -8.10 -9.48
C LYS A 103 26.75 -7.08 -9.77
N ALA A 104 26.05 -6.64 -8.72
CA ALA A 104 25.00 -5.62 -8.80
C ALA A 104 25.50 -4.28 -9.39
N GLU A 105 26.81 -4.04 -9.30
CA GLU A 105 27.51 -2.84 -9.76
C GLU A 105 27.59 -2.74 -11.30
N GLU A 106 27.45 -3.85 -12.02
CA GLU A 106 27.59 -3.93 -13.49
C GLU A 106 26.23 -3.81 -14.21
N VAL A 107 25.12 -3.62 -13.48
CA VAL A 107 23.77 -3.55 -14.03
C VAL A 107 23.53 -2.19 -14.70
N ASN A 108 23.65 -2.13 -16.03
CA ASN A 108 23.31 -0.94 -16.82
C ASN A 108 21.84 -0.97 -17.31
N ARG A 109 21.31 0.19 -17.75
CA ARG A 109 19.93 0.34 -18.24
C ARG A 109 19.60 -0.47 -19.51
N GLN A 110 20.57 -0.82 -20.34
CA GLN A 110 20.38 -1.59 -21.58
C GLN A 110 20.13 -3.08 -21.30
N HIS A 111 20.59 -3.55 -20.14
CA HIS A 111 20.52 -4.94 -19.71
C HIS A 111 19.29 -5.28 -18.86
N VAL A 112 18.47 -4.27 -18.54
CA VAL A 112 17.29 -4.42 -17.68
C VAL A 112 16.04 -3.93 -18.41
N ASP A 113 15.08 -4.84 -18.61
CA ASP A 113 13.72 -4.46 -18.98
C ASP A 113 13.02 -3.84 -17.76
N LEU A 114 13.25 -2.53 -17.56
CA LEU A 114 12.75 -1.78 -16.42
C LEU A 114 11.22 -1.84 -16.33
N HIS A 115 10.51 -1.95 -17.45
CA HIS A 115 9.06 -2.06 -17.46
C HIS A 115 8.59 -3.39 -16.87
N LYS A 116 9.21 -4.52 -17.25
CA LYS A 116 8.89 -5.83 -16.66
C LYS A 116 9.28 -5.92 -15.19
N VAL A 117 10.44 -5.39 -14.82
CA VAL A 117 10.88 -5.37 -13.42
C VAL A 117 9.93 -4.54 -12.58
N PHE A 118 9.60 -3.33 -13.03
CA PHE A 118 8.68 -2.45 -12.33
C PHE A 118 7.31 -3.11 -12.15
N ALA A 119 6.72 -3.62 -13.23
CA ALA A 119 5.43 -4.32 -13.17
C ALA A 119 5.48 -5.52 -12.19
N GLY A 120 6.55 -6.31 -12.26
CA GLY A 120 6.76 -7.44 -11.35
C GLY A 120 6.86 -7.00 -9.89
N THR A 121 7.69 -6.01 -9.58
CA THR A 121 7.85 -5.47 -8.22
C THR A 121 6.54 -4.87 -7.70
N THR A 122 5.77 -4.17 -8.53
CA THR A 122 4.47 -3.61 -8.17
C THR A 122 3.48 -4.71 -7.81
N ILE A 123 3.37 -5.77 -8.62
CA ILE A 123 2.47 -6.91 -8.35
C ILE A 123 2.87 -7.62 -7.06
N LEU A 124 4.16 -7.91 -6.87
CA LEU A 124 4.64 -8.59 -5.67
C LEU A 124 4.43 -7.74 -4.41
N SER A 125 4.67 -6.44 -4.51
CA SER A 125 4.46 -5.51 -3.40
C SER A 125 2.97 -5.43 -3.04
N ALA A 126 2.07 -5.36 -4.02
CA ALA A 126 0.63 -5.41 -3.79
C ALA A 126 0.19 -6.71 -3.10
N ILE A 127 0.75 -7.85 -3.52
CA ILE A 127 0.47 -9.15 -2.89
C ILE A 127 0.99 -9.19 -1.46
N ALA A 128 2.19 -8.67 -1.19
CA ALA A 128 2.71 -8.63 0.17
C ALA A 128 1.86 -7.68 1.04
N ASP A 129 1.65 -6.44 0.56
CA ASP A 129 0.92 -5.39 1.26
C ASP A 129 -0.51 -5.79 1.66
N HIS A 130 -1.33 -6.35 0.76
CA HIS A 130 -2.74 -6.66 1.12
C HIS A 130 -2.87 -7.74 2.20
N THR A 131 -1.83 -8.56 2.41
CA THR A 131 -1.77 -9.58 3.47
C THR A 131 -0.96 -9.14 4.69
N SER A 132 -0.43 -7.92 4.69
CA SER A 132 0.36 -7.37 5.79
C SER A 132 -0.56 -6.64 6.78
N ASP A 133 -0.45 -6.94 8.06
CA ASP A 133 -1.26 -6.28 9.10
C ASP A 133 -0.85 -4.83 9.34
N GLY A 134 0.42 -4.52 9.06
CA GLY A 134 0.99 -3.17 9.13
C GLY A 134 0.77 -2.34 7.86
N PHE A 135 0.06 -2.84 6.85
CA PHE A 135 -0.29 -2.04 5.69
C PHE A 135 -1.41 -1.03 6.04
N ARG A 136 -1.21 0.21 5.61
CA ARG A 136 -2.11 1.34 5.86
C ARG A 136 -2.34 2.13 4.58
N ILE A 137 -3.60 2.40 4.26
CA ILE A 137 -4.04 3.11 3.06
C ILE A 137 -4.12 4.60 3.35
N LYS A 138 -3.27 5.36 2.68
CA LYS A 138 -3.36 6.84 2.60
C LYS A 138 -4.12 7.31 1.36
N ALA A 139 -4.00 6.56 0.26
CA ALA A 139 -4.67 6.84 -1.01
C ALA A 139 -5.03 5.54 -1.74
N ILE A 140 -6.16 5.50 -2.44
CA ILE A 140 -6.60 4.37 -3.29
C ILE A 140 -6.18 4.64 -4.74
N ASN A 141 -4.87 4.83 -4.96
CA ASN A 141 -4.28 5.15 -6.27
C ASN A 141 -3.18 4.16 -6.68
N ASN A 142 -3.02 3.07 -5.92
CA ASN A 142 -2.00 2.06 -6.14
C ASN A 142 -2.62 0.65 -6.03
N PRO A 143 -1.99 -0.35 -6.68
CA PRO A 143 -2.52 -1.71 -6.68
C PRO A 143 -2.64 -2.35 -5.29
N SER A 144 -1.76 -2.02 -4.34
CA SER A 144 -1.83 -2.52 -2.96
C SER A 144 -3.13 -2.08 -2.27
N ALA A 145 -3.43 -0.78 -2.31
CA ALA A 145 -4.64 -0.22 -1.72
C ALA A 145 -5.91 -0.75 -2.39
N LEU A 146 -5.92 -0.84 -3.73
CA LEU A 146 -7.06 -1.39 -4.46
C LEU A 146 -7.30 -2.86 -4.09
N LEU A 147 -6.24 -3.68 -4.08
CA LEU A 147 -6.36 -5.09 -3.75
C LEU A 147 -6.83 -5.31 -2.31
N ALA A 148 -6.30 -4.54 -1.36
CA ALA A 148 -6.73 -4.61 0.03
C ALA A 148 -8.21 -4.25 0.18
N VAL A 149 -8.68 -3.16 -0.44
CA VAL A 149 -10.11 -2.78 -0.40
C VAL A 149 -10.99 -3.85 -1.06
N VAL A 150 -10.59 -4.38 -2.21
CA VAL A 150 -11.37 -5.42 -2.91
C VAL A 150 -11.45 -6.70 -2.08
N ASP A 151 -10.36 -7.16 -1.46
CA ASP A 151 -10.38 -8.38 -0.63
C ASP A 151 -11.32 -8.20 0.59
N GLU A 152 -11.33 -7.03 1.21
CA GLU A 152 -12.27 -6.68 2.30
C GLU A 152 -13.74 -6.66 1.86
N LEU A 153 -14.01 -6.27 0.61
CA LEU A 153 -15.36 -6.29 0.03
C LEU A 153 -15.77 -7.71 -0.41
N GLU A 154 -14.82 -8.51 -0.93
CA GLU A 154 -15.05 -9.85 -1.49
C GLU A 154 -15.27 -10.91 -0.41
N GLU A 155 -14.73 -10.75 0.80
CA GLU A 155 -14.80 -11.74 1.89
C GLU A 155 -16.24 -12.21 2.23
N PHE A 156 -17.28 -11.47 1.84
CA PHE A 156 -18.68 -11.90 1.97
C PHE A 156 -19.30 -12.58 0.73
N SER A 157 -18.70 -12.41 -0.45
CA SER A 157 -19.05 -13.17 -1.67
C SER A 157 -18.36 -14.54 -1.71
N ARG A 158 -17.25 -14.70 -0.96
CA ARG A 158 -16.63 -16.02 -0.79
C ARG A 158 -17.55 -16.86 0.07
N ILE A 159 -17.85 -18.05 -0.45
CA ILE A 159 -18.42 -19.21 0.23
C ILE A 159 -17.73 -19.38 1.60
N SER A 160 -18.28 -18.72 2.61
CA SER A 160 -17.68 -18.71 3.93
C SER A 160 -18.12 -19.98 4.67
N ARG A 161 -17.15 -20.59 5.36
CA ARG A 161 -17.36 -21.73 6.26
C ARG A 161 -18.11 -21.31 7.53
N ALA A 162 -19.07 -20.39 7.45
CA ALA A 162 -19.77 -19.86 8.61
C ALA A 162 -20.88 -20.79 9.14
N ASN A 163 -20.82 -22.08 8.83
CA ASN A 163 -21.60 -23.06 9.55
C ASN A 163 -20.66 -24.13 10.13
N GLN A 164 -20.69 -24.30 11.45
CA GLN A 164 -20.09 -25.45 12.14
C GLN A 164 -20.58 -26.78 11.55
N ASN A 165 -21.66 -26.75 10.76
CA ASN A 165 -22.32 -27.89 10.11
C ASN A 165 -21.86 -28.22 8.67
N ARG A 166 -20.72 -27.70 8.16
CA ARG A 166 -20.20 -28.04 6.80
C ARG A 166 -21.18 -27.78 5.64
N GLN A 167 -22.24 -27.01 5.83
CA GLN A 167 -23.13 -26.61 4.75
C GLN A 167 -22.56 -25.38 4.06
N TYR A 168 -22.40 -25.47 2.74
CA TYR A 168 -22.00 -24.37 1.88
C TYR A 168 -23.13 -23.35 1.83
N ILE A 169 -22.92 -22.17 2.39
CA ILE A 169 -23.83 -21.03 2.25
C ILE A 169 -23.30 -20.20 1.08
N ASN A 170 -24.11 -20.08 0.01
CA ASN A 170 -23.70 -19.41 -1.22
C ASN A 170 -23.54 -17.89 -1.07
N GLN A 171 -24.26 -17.27 -0.13
CA GLN A 171 -24.19 -15.82 0.10
C GLN A 171 -24.66 -15.46 1.52
N PHE A 172 -23.79 -14.82 2.32
CA PHE A 172 -24.11 -14.42 3.70
C PHE A 172 -24.86 -13.10 3.78
N CYS A 173 -24.55 -12.19 2.86
CA CYS A 173 -25.20 -10.90 2.68
C CYS A 173 -25.03 -10.46 1.22
N ARG A 174 -25.89 -9.55 0.79
CA ARG A 174 -25.69 -8.83 -0.48
C ARG A 174 -24.82 -7.61 -0.23
N THR A 175 -23.95 -7.29 -1.19
CA THR A 175 -23.12 -6.09 -1.16
C THR A 175 -23.57 -5.14 -2.26
N ASP A 176 -24.00 -3.94 -1.89
CA ASP A 176 -24.28 -2.85 -2.85
C ASP A 176 -23.18 -1.79 -2.75
N LEU A 177 -22.71 -1.32 -3.92
CA LEU A 177 -21.67 -0.30 -4.06
C LEU A 177 -22.21 0.85 -4.89
N TYR A 178 -22.18 2.06 -4.33
CA TYR A 178 -22.67 3.25 -5.03
C TYR A 178 -22.01 4.52 -4.52
N ASN A 179 -22.16 5.62 -5.26
CA ASN A 179 -21.73 6.94 -4.83
C ASN A 179 -22.95 7.72 -4.31
N ASN A 180 -22.81 8.37 -3.16
CA ASN A 180 -23.81 9.30 -2.65
C ASN A 180 -23.13 10.50 -1.97
N ASP A 181 -23.41 11.73 -2.42
CA ASP A 181 -22.84 12.96 -1.88
C ASP A 181 -21.31 12.93 -1.71
N ASN A 182 -20.58 12.40 -2.71
CA ASN A 182 -19.13 12.19 -2.70
C ASN A 182 -18.63 11.13 -1.71
N TRP A 183 -19.51 10.33 -1.11
CA TRP A 183 -19.14 9.14 -0.35
C TRP A 183 -19.17 7.92 -1.26
N LEU A 184 -18.12 7.10 -1.17
CA LEU A 184 -18.18 5.70 -1.59
C LEU A 184 -18.99 4.93 -0.55
N CYS A 185 -20.23 4.60 -0.88
CA CYS A 185 -21.11 3.83 -0.03
C CYS A 185 -20.98 2.34 -0.31
N ILE A 186 -20.82 1.56 0.76
CA ILE A 186 -20.70 0.11 0.76
C ILE A 186 -21.76 -0.43 1.71
N ASP A 187 -22.79 -1.07 1.18
CA ASP A 187 -23.87 -1.64 1.99
C ASP A 187 -23.79 -3.15 2.01
N PHE A 188 -23.62 -3.72 3.21
CA PHE A 188 -23.80 -5.14 3.47
C PHE A 188 -25.22 -5.39 3.98
N ILE A 189 -26.06 -5.97 3.14
CA ILE A 189 -27.49 -6.19 3.39
C ILE A 189 -27.71 -7.63 3.84
N PHE A 190 -28.14 -7.81 5.08
CA PHE A 190 -28.47 -9.10 5.68
C PHE A 190 -29.97 -9.34 5.57
N ASP A 191 -30.39 -10.00 4.49
CA ASP A 191 -31.80 -10.22 4.13
C ASP A 191 -32.18 -11.71 4.04
N ASN A 192 -31.29 -12.63 4.40
CA ASN A 192 -31.55 -14.07 4.36
C ASN A 192 -32.00 -14.62 5.74
N PRO A 193 -33.31 -14.85 5.96
CA PRO A 193 -33.82 -15.37 7.23
C PRO A 193 -33.51 -16.85 7.47
N GLU A 194 -33.07 -17.61 6.45
CA GLU A 194 -32.77 -19.04 6.59
C GLU A 194 -31.48 -19.29 7.41
N ILE A 195 -30.63 -18.28 7.55
CA ILE A 195 -29.38 -18.38 8.30
C ILE A 195 -29.61 -17.90 9.73
N THR A 196 -29.95 -18.83 10.63
CA THR A 196 -30.34 -18.55 12.02
C THR A 196 -29.21 -17.98 12.90
N SER A 197 -27.95 -18.11 12.49
CA SER A 197 -26.79 -17.63 13.24
C SER A 197 -26.23 -16.29 12.76
N LEU A 198 -26.94 -15.56 11.89
CA LEU A 198 -26.48 -14.24 11.44
C LEU A 198 -26.53 -13.23 12.58
N ASN A 199 -25.40 -12.57 12.81
CA ASN A 199 -25.31 -11.44 13.73
C ASN A 199 -24.68 -10.26 12.97
N PRO A 200 -25.51 -9.38 12.36
CA PRO A 200 -25.04 -8.21 11.61
C PRO A 200 -24.19 -7.25 12.45
N GLU A 201 -24.49 -7.10 13.75
CA GLU A 201 -23.71 -6.24 14.64
C GLU A 201 -22.28 -6.77 14.83
N LYS A 202 -22.15 -8.09 15.06
CA LYS A 202 -20.83 -8.73 15.20
C LYS A 202 -20.02 -8.60 13.90
N ALA A 203 -20.65 -8.79 12.74
CA ALA A 203 -20.03 -8.59 11.44
C ALA A 203 -19.57 -7.14 11.26
N PHE A 204 -20.43 -6.17 11.57
CA PHE A 204 -20.13 -4.75 11.51
C PHE A 204 -18.97 -4.36 12.42
N ARG A 205 -18.95 -4.81 13.68
CA ARG A 205 -17.83 -4.56 14.61
C ARG A 205 -16.50 -5.09 14.06
N GLY A 206 -16.51 -6.28 13.46
CA GLY A 206 -15.34 -6.84 12.78
C GLY A 206 -14.84 -5.92 11.66
N ARG A 207 -15.75 -5.44 10.82
CA ARG A 207 -15.44 -4.50 9.72
C ARG A 207 -14.94 -3.16 10.20
N CYS A 208 -15.53 -2.59 11.25
CA CYS A 208 -15.01 -1.36 11.84
C CYS A 208 -13.57 -1.52 12.29
N LYS A 209 -13.24 -2.59 13.03
CA LYS A 209 -11.87 -2.85 13.45
C LYS A 209 -10.92 -2.95 12.25
N ARG A 210 -11.35 -3.65 11.20
CA ARG A 210 -10.53 -3.86 10.02
C ARG A 210 -10.33 -2.59 9.21
N PHE A 211 -11.38 -1.83 8.90
CA PHE A 211 -11.29 -0.58 8.14
C PHE A 211 -10.56 0.52 8.91
N LEU A 212 -10.84 0.69 10.21
CA LEU A 212 -10.13 1.66 11.05
C LEU A 212 -8.65 1.32 11.23
N SER A 213 -8.29 0.04 11.11
CA SER A 213 -6.89 -0.36 11.03
C SER A 213 -6.34 -0.11 9.62
N LEU A 214 -7.06 -0.51 8.58
CA LEU A 214 -6.56 -0.48 7.21
C LEU A 214 -6.34 0.93 6.66
N PHE A 215 -7.17 1.91 7.04
CA PHE A 215 -7.03 3.29 6.60
C PHE A 215 -6.20 4.13 7.57
N ASP A 216 -5.22 4.86 7.04
CA ASP A 216 -4.44 5.83 7.80
C ASP A 216 -5.25 7.13 7.90
N ILE A 217 -6.20 7.19 8.84
CA ILE A 217 -7.19 8.27 8.95
C ILE A 217 -6.54 9.68 9.00
N PRO A 218 -5.45 9.91 9.77
CA PRO A 218 -4.81 11.22 9.81
C PRO A 218 -4.18 11.65 8.49
N GLU A 219 -3.60 10.70 7.75
CA GLU A 219 -2.83 10.93 6.54
C GLU A 219 -3.63 10.59 5.26
N LEU A 220 -4.95 10.43 5.40
CA LEU A 220 -5.82 10.03 4.31
C LEU A 220 -5.97 11.17 3.30
N ASP A 221 -6.00 10.82 2.02
CA ASP A 221 -6.31 11.76 0.95
C ASP A 221 -7.72 12.35 1.11
N GLU A 222 -7.87 13.65 0.84
CA GLU A 222 -9.14 14.39 1.02
C GLU A 222 -10.25 13.91 0.09
N SER A 223 -9.89 13.29 -1.04
CA SER A 223 -10.85 12.71 -1.98
C SER A 223 -11.47 11.42 -1.46
N ILE A 224 -10.92 10.80 -0.41
CA ILE A 224 -11.41 9.53 0.13
C ILE A 224 -12.43 9.79 1.23
N LYS A 225 -13.67 9.40 0.92
CA LYS A 225 -14.79 9.36 1.86
C LYS A 225 -15.50 8.03 1.70
N ILE A 226 -15.54 7.23 2.76
CA ILE A 226 -16.08 5.88 2.76
C ILE A 226 -17.18 5.79 3.80
N ARG A 227 -18.37 5.34 3.36
CA ARG A 227 -19.49 5.03 4.25
C ARG A 227 -19.80 3.55 4.13
N LEU A 228 -19.47 2.79 5.16
CA LEU A 228 -19.76 1.38 5.25
C LEU A 228 -21.00 1.16 6.11
N ARG A 229 -21.99 0.44 5.59
CA ARG A 229 -23.22 0.13 6.30
C ARG A 229 -23.43 -1.37 6.40
N CYS A 230 -23.91 -1.82 7.55
CA CYS A 230 -24.53 -3.13 7.69
C CYS A 230 -26.01 -2.93 7.95
N LEU A 231 -26.84 -3.39 7.02
CA LEU A 231 -28.29 -3.23 7.07
C LEU A 231 -28.92 -4.57 7.41
N SER A 232 -29.50 -4.70 8.59
CA SER A 232 -30.25 -5.90 8.96
C SER A 232 -31.68 -5.79 8.44
N GLN A 233 -32.09 -6.73 7.59
CA GLN A 233 -33.46 -6.89 7.11
C GLN A 233 -34.07 -8.21 7.61
N LEU A 234 -33.47 -8.81 8.63
CA LEU A 234 -33.95 -10.02 9.28
C LEU A 234 -35.25 -9.77 10.06
N PRO A 235 -36.13 -10.78 10.23
CA PRO A 235 -37.40 -10.62 10.93
C PRO A 235 -37.26 -10.05 12.36
N ASP A 236 -36.26 -10.52 13.10
CA ASP A 236 -36.04 -10.16 14.51
C ASP A 236 -35.05 -8.99 14.71
N ASN A 237 -34.44 -8.50 13.63
CA ASN A 237 -33.42 -7.46 13.67
C ASN A 237 -33.53 -6.56 12.45
N ARG A 238 -33.96 -5.31 12.67
CA ARG A 238 -34.04 -4.25 11.64
C ARG A 238 -33.04 -3.11 11.89
N SER A 239 -31.95 -3.40 12.60
CA SER A 239 -30.97 -2.38 12.92
C SER A 239 -30.12 -1.97 11.72
N GLU A 240 -29.72 -0.71 11.71
CA GLU A 240 -28.76 -0.11 10.80
C GLU A 240 -27.48 0.25 11.57
N TYR A 241 -26.35 -0.20 11.05
CA TYR A 241 -25.02 0.08 11.59
C TYR A 241 -24.20 0.79 10.53
N VAL A 242 -23.61 1.94 10.85
CA VAL A 242 -22.90 2.80 9.90
C VAL A 242 -21.53 3.16 10.44
N LEU A 243 -20.51 3.01 9.60
CA LEU A 243 -19.15 3.50 9.80
C LEU A 243 -18.86 4.52 8.71
N GLU A 244 -18.44 5.72 9.11
CA GLU A 244 -17.98 6.76 8.20
C GLU A 244 -16.49 7.00 8.42
N ILE A 245 -15.72 7.08 7.35
CA ILE A 245 -14.28 7.37 7.36
C ILE A 245 -13.97 8.44 6.30
N SER A 246 -13.26 9.48 6.70
CA SER A 246 -12.59 10.44 5.83
C SER A 246 -11.34 10.98 6.51
N LYS A 247 -10.56 11.84 5.84
CA LYS A 247 -9.39 12.47 6.46
C LYS A 247 -9.72 13.11 7.81
N ASN A 248 -8.95 12.77 8.84
CA ASN A 248 -9.11 13.25 10.22
C ASN A 248 -10.51 13.00 10.83
N TYR A 249 -11.25 12.02 10.31
CA TYR A 249 -12.63 11.79 10.74
C TYR A 249 -13.01 10.31 10.64
N ALA A 250 -13.50 9.77 11.75
CA ALA A 250 -14.23 8.52 11.77
C ALA A 250 -15.41 8.59 12.73
N ASN A 251 -16.51 7.93 12.37
CA ASN A 251 -17.72 7.91 13.19
C ASN A 251 -18.42 6.55 13.09
N ILE A 252 -19.00 6.10 14.20
CA ILE A 252 -19.86 4.93 14.24
C ILE A 252 -21.25 5.36 14.69
N VAL A 253 -22.27 4.99 13.92
CA VAL A 253 -23.67 5.28 14.20
C VAL A 253 -24.46 3.97 14.20
N VAL A 254 -25.29 3.77 15.22
CA VAL A 254 -26.17 2.61 15.33
C VAL A 254 -27.59 3.11 15.51
N ASN A 255 -28.48 2.76 14.57
CA ASN A 255 -29.88 3.20 14.56
C ASN A 255 -30.03 4.73 14.72
N GLY A 256 -29.16 5.50 14.06
CA GLY A 256 -29.14 6.96 14.13
C GLY A 256 -28.48 7.55 15.39
N VAL A 257 -27.98 6.72 16.31
CA VAL A 257 -27.31 7.17 17.55
C VAL A 257 -25.80 7.02 17.40
N GLU A 258 -25.06 8.13 17.54
CA GLU A 258 -23.59 8.12 17.54
C GLU A 258 -23.04 7.27 18.70
N GLN A 259 -21.96 6.56 18.44
CA GLN A 259 -21.28 5.69 19.39
C GLN A 259 -19.84 6.16 19.62
N ASP A 260 -19.37 6.02 20.86
CA ASP A 260 -17.95 6.13 21.16
C ASP A 260 -17.19 4.93 20.56
N ILE A 261 -16.23 5.18 19.66
CA ILE A 261 -15.55 4.14 18.88
C ILE A 261 -14.79 3.15 19.80
N PRO A 262 -13.93 3.60 20.73
CA PRO A 262 -13.21 2.68 21.62
C PRO A 262 -14.13 1.80 22.47
N GLN A 263 -15.19 2.37 23.05
CA GLN A 263 -16.15 1.63 23.87
C GLN A 263 -16.96 0.64 23.03
N TYR A 264 -17.46 1.07 21.87
CA TYR A 264 -18.27 0.22 20.99
C TYR A 264 -17.48 -0.99 20.46
N LEU A 265 -16.22 -0.77 20.08
CA LEU A 265 -15.33 -1.82 19.58
C LEU A 265 -14.63 -2.62 20.69
N GLN A 266 -14.78 -2.19 21.96
CA GLN A 266 -14.11 -2.77 23.13
C GLN A 266 -12.59 -2.85 22.92
N SER A 267 -11.99 -1.77 22.43
CA SER A 267 -10.58 -1.70 22.08
C SER A 267 -10.03 -0.31 22.31
N ARG A 268 -8.87 -0.23 22.98
CA ARG A 268 -8.14 1.04 23.19
C ARG A 268 -7.21 1.42 22.04
N HIS A 269 -7.15 0.59 21.00
CA HIS A 269 -6.26 0.82 19.84
C HIS A 269 -6.83 1.81 18.83
N PHE A 270 -8.11 2.18 18.95
CA PHE A 270 -8.76 3.11 18.04
C PHE A 270 -8.95 4.45 18.72
N TYR A 271 -8.81 5.52 17.95
CA TYR A 271 -9.06 6.87 18.41
C TYR A 271 -10.55 7.14 18.51
N ALA A 272 -10.92 7.96 19.50
CA ALA A 272 -12.22 8.60 19.54
C ALA A 272 -12.32 9.71 18.47
N LYS A 273 -13.55 10.12 18.15
CA LYS A 273 -13.84 11.08 17.07
C LYS A 273 -13.16 12.43 17.28
N ASP A 274 -13.07 12.87 18.53
CA ASP A 274 -12.42 14.09 19.01
C ASP A 274 -10.88 14.05 18.90
N GLU A 275 -10.29 12.86 19.03
CA GLU A 275 -8.83 12.69 18.93
C GLU A 275 -8.30 12.74 17.48
N LEU A 276 -9.17 12.49 16.48
CA LEU A 276 -8.77 12.43 15.07
C LEU A 276 -8.65 13.80 14.39
N GLY A 277 -9.31 14.83 14.94
CA GLY A 277 -9.38 16.18 14.37
C GLY A 277 -8.49 17.23 15.05
N SER A 278 -7.59 16.80 15.94
CA SER A 278 -6.69 17.66 16.73
C SER A 278 -5.36 17.94 16.04
#